data_AF-A0A1I7M2G4-F1
#
_entry.id   AF-A0A1I7M2G4-F1
#
_cell.length_a   1.000
_cell.length_b   1.000
_cell.length_c   1.000
_cell.angle_alpha   90.00
_cell.angle_beta   90.00
_cell.angle_gamma   90.00
#
_symmetry.space_group_name_H-M   'P 1'
#
loop_
_entity.id
_entity.type
_entity.pdbx_description
1 polymer ?
#
loop_
_entity_poly.entity_id
_entity_poly.type
_entity_poly.pdbx_seq_one_letter_code
_entity_poly.pdbx_strand_id
1 'polypeptide(L)'
;MATRRIFGGDLVKTPIYVSEHGDVSAFDTVEAAERYVEAVDIGRQEYIVTDGDGHRLAVGIVVRHVPLLGGLFRGKIRLVRITEGVGDRHLAAD
;
A
#
# COMPACT_ATOMS: atom_id res chain seq x y z
N MET A 1 -8.25 -15.75 8.18
CA MET A 1 -6.81 -15.89 7.87
C MET A 1 -6.11 -14.60 8.22
N ALA A 2 -4.95 -14.64 8.87
CA ALA A 2 -4.27 -13.45 9.38
C ALA A 2 -3.35 -12.87 8.30
N THR A 3 -3.71 -11.72 7.72
CA THR A 3 -2.82 -10.94 6.86
C THR A 3 -1.58 -10.53 7.65
N ARG A 4 -0.42 -11.11 7.34
CA ARG A 4 0.83 -10.83 8.04
C ARG A 4 1.34 -9.43 7.67
N ARG A 5 1.72 -8.68 8.70
CA ARG A 5 2.35 -7.36 8.56
C ARG A 5 3.83 -7.55 8.29
N ILE A 6 4.36 -6.90 7.25
CA ILE A 6 5.78 -6.94 6.92
C ILE A 6 6.40 -5.59 7.30
N PHE A 7 7.29 -5.59 8.28
CA PHE A 7 8.16 -4.45 8.60
C PHE A 7 9.58 -4.91 8.27
N GLY A 8 10.24 -4.23 7.32
CA GLY A 8 11.63 -4.48 6.96
C GLY A 8 11.84 -5.76 6.15
N GLY A 9 11.91 -5.61 4.82
CA GLY A 9 12.76 -6.40 3.91
C GLY A 9 12.57 -7.91 3.71
N ASP A 10 11.99 -8.66 4.66
CA ASP A 10 12.24 -10.12 4.72
C ASP A 10 11.15 -11.02 4.11
N LEU A 11 10.09 -10.48 3.52
CA LEU A 11 8.99 -11.30 2.97
C LEU A 11 8.64 -10.96 1.51
N VAL A 12 8.61 -9.69 1.12
CA VAL A 12 8.33 -9.32 -0.28
C VAL A 12 9.64 -9.28 -1.06
N LYS A 13 9.73 -10.08 -2.11
CA LYS A 13 10.89 -10.05 -3.00
C LYS A 13 10.92 -8.75 -3.79
N THR A 14 12.03 -8.05 -3.66
CA THR A 14 12.32 -6.86 -4.45
C THR A 14 12.83 -7.26 -5.84
N PRO A 15 12.61 -6.42 -6.87
CA PRO A 15 11.92 -5.13 -6.83
C PRO A 15 10.38 -5.26 -6.75
N ILE A 16 9.71 -4.19 -6.32
CA ILE A 16 8.26 -4.06 -6.35
C ILE A 16 7.85 -3.37 -7.64
N TYR A 17 6.89 -3.93 -8.37
CA TYR A 17 6.36 -3.31 -9.58
C TYR A 17 4.96 -2.77 -9.32
N VAL A 18 4.72 -1.53 -9.73
CA VAL A 18 3.41 -0.89 -9.72
C VAL A 18 3.05 -0.61 -11.17
N SER A 19 1.95 -1.20 -11.63
CA SER A 19 1.38 -0.93 -12.94
C SER A 19 0.15 -0.03 -12.81
N GLU A 20 0.16 1.06 -13.57
CA GLU A 20 -0.87 2.08 -13.65
C GLU A 20 -1.12 2.37 -15.13
N HIS A 21 -2.34 2.10 -15.62
CA HIS A 21 -2.76 2.44 -16.99
C HIS A 21 -1.82 2.02 -18.14
N GLY A 22 -0.99 0.98 -17.94
CA GLY A 22 -0.05 0.47 -18.95
C GLY A 22 1.40 0.90 -18.74
N ASP A 23 1.66 1.85 -17.84
CA ASP A 23 2.99 2.18 -17.38
C ASP A 23 3.37 1.28 -16.19
N VAL A 24 4.66 0.95 -16.09
CA VAL A 24 5.21 0.10 -15.02
C VAL A 24 6.37 0.83 -14.36
N SER A 25 6.21 1.10 -13.07
CA SER A 25 7.25 1.66 -12.20
C SER A 25 7.83 0.58 -11.29
N ALA A 26 9.15 0.51 -11.19
CA ALA A 26 9.86 -0.44 -10.33
C ALA A 26 10.46 0.27 -9.12
N PHE A 27 10.38 -0.35 -7.94
CA PHE A 27 10.85 0.19 -6.67
C PHE A 27 11.73 -0.82 -5.93
N ASP A 28 12.80 -0.33 -5.33
CA ASP A 28 13.73 -1.17 -4.58
C ASP A 28 13.17 -1.61 -3.22
N THR A 29 12.11 -0.95 -2.72
CA THR A 29 11.49 -1.26 -1.43
C THR A 29 9.97 -1.10 -1.47
N VAL A 30 9.28 -1.83 -0.59
CA VAL A 30 7.83 -1.70 -0.38
C VAL A 30 7.49 -0.29 0.09
N GLU A 31 8.29 0.28 0.99
CA GLU A 31 8.06 1.63 1.52
C GLU A 31 8.14 2.72 0.44
N ALA A 32 9.00 2.55 -0.57
CA ALA A 32 9.07 3.47 -1.69
C ALA A 32 7.81 3.35 -2.57
N ALA A 33 7.37 2.13 -2.86
CA ALA A 33 6.11 1.90 -3.58
C ALA A 33 4.88 2.43 -2.81
N GLU A 34 4.80 2.22 -1.49
CA GLU A 34 3.72 2.76 -0.63
C GLU A 34 3.67 4.30 -0.63
N ARG A 35 4.80 4.98 -0.83
CA ARG A 35 4.85 6.45 -0.92
C ARG A 35 4.51 6.97 -2.31
N TYR A 36 4.74 6.16 -3.34
CA TYR A 36 4.43 6.50 -4.72
C TYR A 36 2.93 6.44 -5.00
N VAL A 37 2.27 5.37 -4.53
CA VAL A 37 0.84 5.15 -4.76
C VAL A 37 0.01 6.15 -3.95
N GLU A 38 -0.96 6.80 -4.59
CA GLU A 38 -1.89 7.68 -3.88
C GLU A 38 -3.08 6.91 -3.28
N ALA A 39 -3.44 7.24 -2.04
CA ALA A 39 -4.54 6.57 -1.35
C ALA A 39 -5.91 6.78 -2.02
N VAL A 40 -6.07 7.81 -2.83
CA VAL A 40 -7.33 8.10 -3.55
C VAL A 40 -7.56 7.13 -4.71
N ASP A 41 -6.50 6.68 -5.35
CA ASP A 41 -6.54 5.89 -6.58
C ASP A 41 -6.59 4.37 -6.29
N ILE A 42 -6.19 3.95 -5.09
CA ILE A 42 -6.48 2.58 -4.58
C ILE A 42 -7.98 2.30 -4.55
N GLY A 43 -8.79 3.29 -4.15
CA GLY A 43 -10.24 3.15 -4.10
C GLY A 43 -10.87 2.88 -5.46
N ARG A 44 -10.17 3.24 -6.55
CA ARG A 44 -10.60 3.06 -7.94
C ARG A 44 -10.02 1.79 -8.59
N GLN A 45 -9.21 1.03 -7.86
CA GLN A 45 -8.52 -0.17 -8.38
C GLN A 45 -7.62 0.12 -9.58
N GLU A 46 -7.06 1.33 -9.67
CA GLU A 46 -6.24 1.77 -10.80
C GLU A 46 -4.83 1.16 -10.80
N TYR A 47 -4.43 0.52 -9.69
CA TYR A 47 -3.11 -0.09 -9.54
C TYR A 47 -3.14 -1.63 -9.48
N ILE A 48 -2.18 -2.22 -10.20
CA ILE A 48 -1.76 -3.61 -9.99
C ILE A 48 -0.35 -3.57 -9.41
N VAL A 49 -0.17 -4.15 -8.22
CA VAL A 49 1.15 -4.21 -7.55
C VAL A 49 1.61 -5.66 -7.50
N THR A 50 2.85 -5.91 -7.93
CA THR A 50 3.47 -7.24 -7.90
C THR A 50 4.86 -7.22 -7.28
N ASP A 51 5.30 -8.36 -6.75
CA ASP A 51 6.68 -8.58 -6.31
C ASP A 51 7.63 -8.95 -7.47
N GLY A 52 8.90 -9.18 -7.15
CA GLY A 52 9.95 -9.55 -8.10
C GLY A 52 9.74 -10.91 -8.80
N ASP A 53 8.91 -11.79 -8.24
CA ASP A 53 8.54 -13.07 -8.85
C ASP A 53 7.28 -12.97 -9.72
N GLY A 54 6.61 -11.81 -9.71
CA GLY A 54 5.34 -11.59 -10.40
C GLY A 54 4.10 -11.97 -9.59
N HIS A 55 4.22 -12.22 -8.28
CA HIS A 55 3.05 -12.44 -7.44
C HIS A 55 2.34 -11.12 -7.16
N ARG A 56 1.00 -11.14 -7.27
CA ARG A 56 0.18 -9.97 -6.94
C ARG A 56 0.15 -9.74 -5.43
N LEU A 57 0.39 -8.49 -5.05
CA LEU A 57 0.34 -8.04 -3.66
C LEU A 57 -0.99 -7.35 -3.37
N ALA A 58 -1.42 -7.44 -2.11
CA ALA A 58 -2.61 -6.75 -1.62
C ALA A 58 -2.25 -5.29 -1.34
N VAL A 59 -3.11 -4.38 -1.78
CA VAL A 59 -2.96 -2.95 -1.57
C VAL A 59 -4.19 -2.46 -0.80
N GLY A 60 -3.96 -1.74 0.29
CA GLY A 60 -5.03 -1.22 1.14
C GLY A 60 -4.72 0.20 1.62
N ILE A 61 -5.75 0.84 2.18
CA ILE A 61 -5.64 2.17 2.79
C ILE A 61 -5.63 2.02 4.31
N VAL A 62 -4.66 2.63 4.97
CA VAL A 62 -4.59 2.72 6.42
C VAL A 62 -4.72 4.17 6.83
N VAL A 63 -5.66 4.45 7.74
CA VAL A 63 -5.83 5.79 8.30
C VAL A 63 -4.96 5.93 9.53
N ARG A 64 -4.03 6.90 9.52
CA ARG A 64 -3.27 7.28 10.72
C ARG A 64 -3.77 8.61 11.25
N HIS A 65 -3.91 8.65 12.57
CA HIS A 65 -4.13 9.89 13.30
C HIS A 65 -2.78 10.53 13.59
N VAL A 66 -2.56 11.74 13.07
CA VAL A 66 -1.33 12.49 13.30
C VAL A 66 -1.63 13.76 14.09
N PRO A 67 -0.77 14.15 15.05
CA PRO A 67 -0.90 15.43 15.71
C PRO A 67 -0.66 16.55 14.69
N LEU A 68 -1.58 17.51 14.64
CA LEU A 68 -1.49 18.74 13.85
C LEU A 68 -1.30 19.92 14.80
N LEU A 69 -0.63 20.99 14.32
CA LEU A 69 -0.44 22.26 15.02
C LEU A 69 0.03 22.10 16.47
N GLY A 70 1.25 21.58 16.66
CA GLY A 70 1.86 21.48 18.00
C GLY A 70 1.20 20.47 18.95
N GLY A 71 0.30 19.61 18.46
CA GLY A 71 -0.37 18.57 19.27
C GLY A 71 -1.74 18.96 19.80
N LEU A 72 -2.22 20.18 19.51
CA LEU A 72 -3.55 20.64 19.95
C LEU A 72 -4.69 20.00 19.13
N PHE A 73 -4.41 19.59 17.89
CA PHE A 73 -5.39 18.99 16.98
C PHE A 73 -4.91 17.62 16.50
N ARG A 74 -5.84 16.73 16.16
CA ARG A 74 -5.54 15.44 15.53
C ARG A 74 -6.14 15.41 14.12
N GLY A 75 -5.29 15.30 13.11
CA GLY A 75 -5.69 15.08 11.72
C GLY A 75 -5.77 13.60 11.38
N LYS A 76 -6.47 13.28 10.27
CA LYS A 76 -6.45 11.96 9.65
C LYS A 76 -5.65 12.04 8.35
N ILE A 77 -4.64 11.20 8.21
CA ILE A 77 -3.95 10.98 6.93
C ILE A 77 -4.28 9.59 6.42
N ARG A 78 -4.50 9.46 5.11
CA ARG A 78 -4.67 8.18 4.44
C ARG A 78 -3.32 7.77 3.87
N LEU A 79 -2.87 6.58 4.22
CA LEU A 79 -1.60 6.00 3.76
C LEU A 79 -1.89 4.72 3.00
N VAL A 80 -1.08 4.45 2.00
CA VAL A 80 -1.11 3.17 1.28
C VAL A 80 -0.37 2.13 2.10
N ARG A 81 -0.87 0.90 2.05
CA ARG A 81 -0.22 -0.26 2.63
C ARG A 81 -0.19 -1.40 1.63
N ILE A 82 0.99 -1.96 1.43
CA ILE A 82 1.19 -3.15 0.60
C ILE A 82 1.44 -4.33 1.54
N THR A 83 0.75 -5.46 1.31
CA THR A 83 0.91 -6.69 2.08
C THR A 83 0.92 -7.90 1.16
N GLU A 84 1.45 -9.03 1.64
CA GLU A 84 1.30 -10.32 0.96
C GLU A 84 -0.16 -10.75 0.87
N GLY A 85 -0.46 -11.52 -0.18
CA GLY A 85 -1.78 -12.08 -0.46
C GLY A 85 -2.50 -11.35 -1.59
N VAL A 86 -3.52 -12.01 -2.15
CA VAL A 86 -4.43 -11.37 -3.11
C VAL A 86 -5.39 -10.51 -2.29
N GLY A 87 -5.45 -9.21 -2.57
CA GLY A 87 -6.32 -8.27 -1.86
C GLY A 87 -7.78 -8.71 -1.92
N ASP A 88 -8.28 -9.32 -0.84
CA ASP A 88 -9.70 -9.61 -0.67
C ASP A 88 -10.44 -8.29 -0.43
N ARG A 89 -11.29 -7.97 -1.40
CA ARG A 89 -12.52 -7.16 -1.37
C ARG A 89 -12.75 -6.31 -0.10
N HIS A 90 -12.69 -4.98 -0.30
CA HIS A 90 -13.59 -4.00 0.30
C HIS A 90 -13.88 -4.18 1.81
N LEU A 91 -12.99 -3.69 2.68
CA LEU A 91 -13.36 -3.36 4.06
C LEU A 91 -13.79 -1.89 4.12
N ALA A 92 -14.97 -1.61 3.57
CA ALA A 92 -15.83 -0.59 4.14
C ALA A 92 -16.50 -1.24 5.35
N ALA A 93 -16.21 -0.74 6.54
CA ALA A 93 -17.02 -0.98 7.72
C ALA A 93 -17.57 0.37 8.16
N ASP A 94 -18.90 0.43 8.21
CA ASP A 94 -19.72 1.54 8.70
C ASP A 94 -19.34 2.03 10.10
#